data_AF-A0A6G3Y0P8-F1
#
_entry.id   AF-A0A6G3Y0P8-F1
#
_cell.length_a   1.000
_cell.length_b   1.000
_cell.length_c   1.000
_cell.angle_alpha   90.00
_cell.angle_beta   90.00
_cell.angle_gamma   90.00
#
_symmetry.space_group_name_H-M   'P 1'
#
loop_
_entity.id
_entity.type
_entity.pdbx_description
1 polymer ?
#
loop_
_entity_poly.entity_id
_entity_poly.type
_entity_poly.pdbx_seq_one_letter_code
_entity_poly.pdbx_strand_id
1 'polypeptide(L)'
;MITLYDELRRLDIEAHYLFHCVPIRGMDHHRTSVARGLDLFRKLVVSGMTSGRAKPHFTLMTDVGKVSLYEGTVIGREDDRILVQTGYSYEERRRWAPAWVLPPSARVDENGFLQVWYLDSDGGKADR
;
A
#
# COMPACT_ATOMS: atom_id res chain seq x y z
N MET A 1 12.87 -7.52 11.95
CA MET A 1 11.98 -7.94 10.85
C MET A 1 12.30 -9.34 10.35
N ILE A 2 13.52 -9.65 9.89
CA ILE A 2 13.86 -10.98 9.34
C ILE A 2 13.47 -12.12 10.31
N THR A 3 13.89 -12.04 11.58
CA THR A 3 13.55 -13.05 12.60
C THR A 3 12.05 -13.26 12.74
N LEU A 4 11.26 -12.17 12.78
CA LEU A 4 9.80 -12.26 12.88
C LEU A 4 9.21 -13.08 11.72
N TYR A 5 9.60 -12.77 10.48
CA TYR A 5 9.05 -13.46 9.31
C TYR A 5 9.54 -14.90 9.18
N ASP A 6 10.76 -15.21 9.63
CA ASP A 6 11.21 -16.61 9.69
C ASP A 6 10.43 -17.41 10.74
N GLU A 7 10.14 -16.82 11.91
CA GLU A 7 9.35 -17.48 12.94
C GLU A 7 7.88 -17.65 12.54
N LEU A 8 7.25 -16.64 11.91
CA LEU A 8 5.90 -16.80 11.34
C LEU A 8 5.84 -18.02 10.41
N ARG A 9 6.83 -18.16 9.53
CA ARG A 9 6.94 -19.32 8.63
C ARG A 9 7.14 -20.63 9.37
N ARG A 10 7.92 -20.67 10.46
CA ARG A 10 8.12 -21.89 11.27
C ARG A 10 6.85 -22.33 12.00
N LEU A 11 5.98 -21.38 12.30
CA LEU A 11 4.66 -21.62 12.90
C LEU A 11 3.56 -21.86 11.85
N ASP A 12 3.93 -22.01 10.57
CA ASP A 12 3.00 -22.15 9.44
C ASP A 12 1.98 -20.99 9.32
N ILE A 13 2.40 -19.79 9.73
CA ILE A 13 1.63 -18.55 9.58
C ILE A 13 2.09 -17.84 8.29
N GLU A 14 1.17 -17.72 7.33
CA GLU A 14 1.43 -17.04 6.08
C GLU A 14 1.41 -15.52 6.26
N ALA A 15 2.52 -14.86 5.91
CA ALA A 15 2.64 -13.43 5.97
C ALA A 15 2.28 -12.80 4.61
N HIS A 16 0.99 -12.57 4.38
CA HIS A 16 0.50 -12.06 3.08
C HIS A 16 0.91 -10.61 2.80
N TYR A 17 0.82 -9.74 3.80
CA TYR A 17 0.98 -8.31 3.65
C TYR A 17 1.91 -7.71 4.70
N LEU A 18 2.71 -6.74 4.26
CA LEU A 18 3.34 -5.74 5.12
C LEU A 18 2.69 -4.41 4.76
N PHE A 19 1.78 -3.95 5.59
CA PHE A 19 1.07 -2.69 5.33
C PHE A 19 1.94 -1.49 5.68
N HIS A 20 1.93 -0.49 4.79
CA HIS A 20 2.29 0.86 5.19
C HIS A 20 1.28 1.37 6.22
N CYS A 21 1.75 2.10 7.24
CA CYS A 21 0.90 2.55 8.33
C CYS A 21 -0.24 3.44 7.81
N VAL A 22 -1.48 2.99 8.02
CA VAL A 22 -2.70 3.69 7.56
C VAL A 22 -2.82 5.04 8.29
N PRO A 23 -3.24 6.12 7.62
CA PRO A 23 -3.44 7.42 8.26
C PRO A 23 -4.66 7.37 9.18
N ILE A 24 -4.47 6.87 10.39
CA ILE A 24 -5.47 6.83 11.45
C ILE A 24 -5.16 7.96 12.42
N ARG A 25 -6.18 8.74 12.77
CA ARG A 25 -6.07 9.85 13.73
C ARG A 25 -5.37 9.41 15.02
N GLY A 26 -4.30 10.11 15.39
CA GLY A 26 -3.52 9.84 16.61
C GLY A 26 -2.39 8.82 16.42
N MET A 27 -2.30 8.18 15.25
CA MET A 27 -1.24 7.20 14.93
C MET A 27 -0.11 7.81 14.11
N ASP A 28 -0.10 9.13 13.95
CA ASP A 28 0.81 9.86 13.07
C ASP A 28 2.29 9.52 13.38
N HIS A 29 2.64 9.44 14.67
CA HIS A 29 3.99 9.11 15.15
C HIS A 29 4.46 7.67 14.83
N HIS A 30 3.56 6.78 14.42
CA HIS A 30 3.91 5.44 13.92
C HIS A 30 4.12 5.41 12.40
N ARG A 31 3.73 6.47 11.69
CA ARG A 31 3.88 6.54 10.24
C ARG A 31 5.31 6.84 9.85
N THR A 32 5.72 6.20 8.76
CA THR A 32 6.92 6.53 8.02
C THR A 32 6.53 7.07 6.64
N SER A 33 7.49 7.56 5.87
CA SER A 33 7.32 7.66 4.42
C SER A 33 7.24 6.27 3.78
N VAL A 34 6.53 6.19 2.65
CA VAL A 34 6.46 5.01 1.79
C VAL A 34 7.85 4.63 1.29
N ALA A 35 8.72 5.61 1.02
CA ALA A 35 10.12 5.38 0.63
C ALA A 35 10.90 4.64 1.72
N ARG A 36 10.75 5.06 2.99
CA ARG A 36 11.37 4.36 4.13
C ARG A 36 10.79 2.96 4.33
N GLY A 37 9.48 2.79 4.16
CA GLY A 37 8.83 1.48 4.16
C GLY A 37 9.38 0.55 3.08
N LEU A 38 9.59 1.06 1.86
CA LEU A 38 10.18 0.32 0.74
C LEU A 38 11.64 -0.08 1.01
N ASP A 39 12.46 0.78 1.63
CA ASP A 39 13.83 0.40 2.00
C ASP A 39 13.86 -0.74 3.02
N LEU A 40 12.96 -0.70 4.03
CA LEU A 40 12.80 -1.79 5.00
C LEU A 40 12.30 -3.08 4.33
N PHE A 41 11.31 -2.96 3.44
CA PHE A 41 10.79 -4.08 2.67
C PHE A 41 11.88 -4.72 1.80
N ARG A 42 12.67 -3.91 1.10
CA ARG A 42 13.82 -4.38 0.29
C ARG A 42 14.81 -5.18 1.13
N LYS A 43 15.17 -4.69 2.33
CA LYS A 43 16.04 -5.41 3.26
C LYS A 43 15.42 -6.73 3.73
N LEU A 44 14.09 -6.80 3.88
CA LEU A 44 13.41 -8.05 4.20
C LEU A 44 13.44 -9.06 3.05
N VAL A 45 13.15 -8.63 1.82
CA VAL A 45 12.87 -9.56 0.70
C VAL A 45 14.04 -9.77 -0.27
N VAL A 46 15.03 -8.87 -0.31
CA VAL A 46 16.19 -8.90 -1.22
C VAL A 46 17.52 -9.09 -0.48
N SER A 47 17.50 -9.51 0.80
CA SER A 47 18.73 -9.75 1.58
C SER A 47 19.30 -11.16 1.45
N GLY A 48 18.56 -12.11 0.87
CA GLY A 48 18.92 -13.54 0.90
C GLY A 48 18.68 -14.23 2.24
N MET A 49 18.31 -13.47 3.29
CA MET A 49 18.13 -13.99 4.65
C MET A 49 16.72 -14.56 4.92
N THR A 50 15.75 -14.22 4.07
CA THR A 50 14.33 -14.59 4.25
C THR A 50 13.92 -15.59 3.17
N SER A 51 13.32 -16.73 3.58
CA SER A 51 12.74 -17.71 2.67
C SER A 51 11.71 -17.05 1.74
N GLY A 52 11.65 -17.47 0.47
CA GLY A 52 10.64 -16.99 -0.49
C GLY A 52 9.20 -17.13 0.02
N ARG A 53 8.91 -18.20 0.79
CA ARG A 53 7.60 -18.46 1.41
C ARG A 53 7.22 -17.49 2.52
N ALA A 54 8.17 -16.70 3.02
CA ALA A 54 7.96 -15.74 4.10
C ALA A 54 8.01 -14.28 3.60
N LYS A 55 8.06 -14.05 2.28
CA LYS A 55 8.13 -12.69 1.71
C LYS A 55 6.71 -12.15 1.54
N PRO A 56 6.32 -11.08 2.27
CA PRO A 56 5.01 -10.46 2.10
C PRO A 56 4.96 -9.58 0.85
N HIS A 57 3.77 -9.07 0.52
CA HIS A 57 3.62 -7.91 -0.36
C HIS A 57 3.64 -6.62 0.46
N PHE A 58 4.45 -5.63 0.05
CA PHE A 58 4.38 -4.29 0.64
C PHE A 58 3.19 -3.53 0.05
N THR A 59 2.24 -3.14 0.90
CA THR A 59 0.90 -2.78 0.43
C THR A 59 0.38 -1.52 1.11
N LEU A 60 -0.26 -0.67 0.32
CA LEU A 60 -0.99 0.51 0.76
C LEU A 60 -2.46 0.16 0.98
N MET A 61 -3.02 0.60 2.11
CA MET A 61 -4.47 0.64 2.27
C MET A 61 -4.97 1.97 1.72
N THR A 62 -5.68 1.94 0.59
CA THR A 62 -6.19 3.13 -0.11
C THR A 62 -7.70 3.15 -0.10
N ASP A 63 -8.31 4.29 -0.46
CA ASP A 63 -9.76 4.43 -0.54
C ASP A 63 -10.40 3.57 -1.66
N VAL A 64 -9.60 3.07 -2.61
CA VAL A 64 -10.06 2.17 -3.69
C VAL A 64 -9.76 0.69 -3.43
N GLY A 65 -8.98 0.38 -2.38
CA GLY A 65 -8.61 -0.97 -2.00
C GLY A 65 -7.15 -1.14 -1.53
N LYS A 66 -6.70 -2.40 -1.44
CA LYS A 66 -5.34 -2.79 -1.02
C LYS A 66 -4.39 -2.84 -2.21
N VAL A 67 -3.53 -1.85 -2.37
CA VAL A 67 -2.62 -1.77 -3.54
C VAL A 67 -1.22 -2.18 -3.13
N SER A 68 -0.76 -3.33 -3.63
CA SER A 68 0.63 -3.77 -3.48
C SER A 68 1.54 -2.94 -4.39
N LEU A 69 2.66 -2.47 -3.85
CA LEU A 69 3.60 -1.64 -4.61
C LEU A 69 4.52 -2.51 -5.46
N TYR A 70 4.60 -2.15 -6.74
CA TYR A 70 5.54 -2.65 -7.73
C TYR A 70 6.20 -1.47 -8.45
N GLU A 71 7.15 -1.79 -9.34
CA GLU A 71 7.70 -0.80 -10.25
C GLU A 71 6.57 -0.17 -11.09
N GLY A 72 6.58 1.16 -11.19
CA GLY A 72 5.55 1.91 -11.90
C GLY A 72 4.24 2.10 -11.14
N THR A 73 4.06 1.55 -9.93
CA THR A 73 2.82 1.77 -9.14
C THR A 73 2.68 3.22 -8.67
N VAL A 74 3.79 3.88 -8.34
CA VAL A 74 3.79 5.31 -7.99
C VAL A 74 4.11 6.13 -9.23
N ILE A 75 3.13 6.91 -9.70
CA ILE A 75 3.20 7.63 -10.99
C ILE A 75 3.26 9.15 -10.85
N GLY A 76 3.15 9.66 -9.62
CA GLY A 76 3.19 11.09 -9.35
C GLY A 76 3.40 11.38 -7.88
N ARG A 77 3.84 12.60 -7.57
CA ARG A 77 4.01 13.14 -6.22
C ARG A 77 3.54 14.58 -6.20
N GLU A 78 2.77 14.95 -5.20
CA GLU A 78 2.29 16.32 -4.96
C GLU A 78 2.22 16.53 -3.46
N ASP A 79 2.90 17.56 -2.94
CA ASP A 79 3.04 17.83 -1.51
C ASP A 79 3.45 16.58 -0.69
N ASP A 80 2.59 16.16 0.23
CA ASP A 80 2.74 14.98 1.08
C ASP A 80 1.95 13.77 0.57
N ARG A 81 1.63 13.74 -0.73
CA ARG A 81 0.85 12.68 -1.37
C ARG A 81 1.58 12.09 -2.56
N ILE A 82 1.30 10.81 -2.78
CA ILE A 82 1.71 10.10 -3.97
C ILE A 82 0.48 9.68 -4.76
N LEU A 83 0.57 9.74 -6.09
CA LEU A 83 -0.45 9.20 -6.97
C LEU A 83 -0.11 7.73 -7.28
N VAL A 84 -1.04 6.86 -6.93
CA VAL A 84 -0.92 5.41 -7.08
C VAL A 84 -1.76 4.96 -8.27
N GLN A 85 -1.11 4.34 -9.25
CA GLN A 85 -1.77 3.62 -10.33
C GLN A 85 -2.22 2.25 -9.84
N THR A 86 -3.45 1.87 -10.15
CA THR A 86 -3.98 0.52 -9.87
C THR A 86 -4.37 -0.19 -11.17
N GLY A 87 -4.60 -1.51 -11.06
CA GLY A 87 -5.25 -2.30 -12.12
C GLY A 87 -6.76 -2.48 -11.89
N TYR A 88 -7.38 -1.71 -10.99
CA TYR A 88 -8.80 -1.84 -10.70
C TYR A 88 -9.62 -1.10 -11.75
N SER A 89 -10.45 -1.82 -12.50
CA SER A 89 -11.37 -1.22 -13.47
C SER A 89 -12.52 -0.49 -12.75
N TYR A 90 -12.79 0.74 -13.17
CA TYR A 90 -13.95 1.49 -12.67
C TYR A 90 -15.27 0.84 -13.07
N GLU A 91 -15.36 0.34 -14.30
CA GLU A 91 -16.56 -0.35 -14.81
C GLU A 91 -16.86 -1.61 -13.99
N GLU A 92 -15.85 -2.45 -13.77
CA GLU A 92 -16.00 -3.67 -12.96
C GLU A 92 -16.36 -3.35 -11.51
N ARG A 93 -15.73 -2.32 -10.92
CA ARG A 93 -16.08 -1.86 -9.57
C ARG A 93 -17.55 -1.46 -9.49
N ARG A 94 -18.07 -0.71 -10.46
CA ARG A 94 -19.49 -0.33 -10.54
C ARG A 94 -20.40 -1.53 -10.74
N ARG A 95 -19.97 -2.53 -11.51
CA ARG A 95 -20.71 -3.78 -11.74
C ARG A 95 -20.85 -4.62 -10.47
N TRP A 96 -19.76 -4.78 -9.71
CA TRP A 96 -19.74 -5.62 -8.50
C TRP A 96 -20.25 -4.89 -7.25
N ALA A 97 -20.10 -3.56 -7.21
CA ALA A 97 -20.56 -2.73 -6.11
C ALA A 97 -21.33 -1.49 -6.64
N PRO A 98 -22.61 -1.65 -7.06
CA PRO A 98 -23.39 -0.56 -7.65
C PRO A 98 -23.60 0.66 -6.73
N ALA A 99 -23.58 0.44 -5.41
CA ALA A 99 -23.69 1.48 -4.40
C ALA A 99 -22.34 2.17 -4.09
N TRP A 100 -21.22 1.65 -4.59
CA TRP A 100 -19.91 2.28 -4.39
C TRP A 100 -19.82 3.57 -5.18
N VAL A 101 -19.29 4.59 -4.52
CA VAL A 101 -19.07 5.94 -5.05
C VAL A 101 -17.57 6.15 -5.14
N LEU A 102 -17.12 6.76 -6.25
CA LEU A 102 -15.72 7.12 -6.44
C LEU A 102 -15.28 8.08 -5.31
N PRO A 103 -14.28 7.71 -4.48
CA PRO A 103 -13.76 8.58 -3.45
C PRO A 103 -13.17 9.86 -4.04
N PRO A 104 -13.21 11.00 -3.33
CA PRO A 104 -12.63 12.26 -3.80
C PRO A 104 -11.11 12.20 -3.98
N SER A 105 -10.44 11.27 -3.30
CA SER A 105 -9.01 10.97 -3.45
C SER A 105 -8.67 10.19 -4.72
N ALA A 106 -9.67 9.69 -5.47
CA ALA A 106 -9.48 8.82 -6.60
C ALA A 106 -10.01 9.41 -7.91
N ARG A 107 -9.43 8.99 -9.03
CA ARG A 107 -9.86 9.34 -10.39
C ARG A 107 -9.77 8.13 -11.32
N VAL A 108 -10.45 8.21 -12.45
CA VAL A 108 -10.37 7.21 -13.53
C VAL A 108 -9.40 7.76 -14.59
N ASP A 109 -8.44 6.94 -15.00
CA ASP A 109 -7.52 7.29 -16.07
C ASP A 109 -8.13 7.09 -17.47
N GLU A 110 -7.39 7.45 -18.51
CA GLU A 110 -7.82 7.32 -19.91
C GLU A 110 -8.09 5.87 -20.35
N ASN A 111 -7.55 4.90 -19.63
CA ASN A 111 -7.73 3.46 -19.89
C ASN A 111 -8.84 2.83 -19.04
N GLY A 112 -9.53 3.62 -18.21
CA GLY A 112 -10.63 3.14 -17.36
C GLY A 112 -10.18 2.55 -16.01
N PHE A 113 -8.90 2.66 -15.65
CA PHE A 113 -8.40 2.17 -14.36
C PHE A 113 -8.43 3.26 -13.28
N LEU A 114 -8.56 2.83 -12.03
CA LEU A 114 -8.54 3.72 -10.88
C LEU A 114 -7.11 4.15 -10.53
N GLN A 115 -6.92 5.45 -10.35
CA GLN A 115 -5.76 6.07 -9.71
C GLN A 115 -6.21 6.68 -8.38
N VAL A 116 -5.36 6.64 -7.36
CA VAL A 116 -5.70 7.13 -6.03
C VAL A 116 -4.55 7.91 -5.41
N TRP A 117 -4.86 9.07 -4.84
CA TRP A 117 -3.93 9.84 -4.03
C TRP A 117 -3.81 9.21 -2.65
N TYR A 118 -2.58 8.94 -2.23
CA TYR A 118 -2.25 8.33 -0.95
C TYR A 118 -1.33 9.25 -0.16
N LEU A 119 -1.64 9.45 1.13
CA LEU A 119 -0.81 10.24 2.04
C LEU A 119 0.54 9.54 2.29
N ASP A 120 1.64 10.20 1.92
CA ASP A 120 3.03 9.78 2.10
C ASP A 120 3.77 10.80 2.99
N SER A 121 3.79 10.55 4.29
CA SER A 121 4.40 11.48 5.25
C SER A 121 4.84 10.78 6.53
N ASP A 122 6.04 11.14 6.98
CA ASP A 122 6.52 10.88 8.35
C ASP A 122 5.69 11.73 9.31
N GLY A 123 4.94 11.13 10.24
CA GLY A 123 4.09 11.94 11.12
C GLY A 123 2.84 12.55 10.47
N GLY A 124 2.45 12.08 9.27
CA GLY A 124 1.30 12.60 8.53
C GLY A 124 0.00 12.54 9.30
N LYS A 125 -0.70 13.67 9.42
CA LYS A 125 -2.03 13.73 10.03
C LYS A 125 -3.08 13.28 9.02
N ALA A 126 -4.01 12.43 9.45
CA ALA A 126 -5.26 12.25 8.72
C ALA A 126 -5.99 13.61 8.62
N ASP A 127 -6.53 13.94 7.45
CA ASP A 127 -7.39 15.11 7.28
C ASP A 127 -8.58 15.03 8.28
N ARG A 128 -9.02 16.19 8.77
CA ARG A 128 -10.09 16.31 9.77
C ARG A 128 -11.45 15.86 9.26
#